data_AF-A0AAU0LGP7-F1
#
_entry.id   AF-A0AAU0LGP7-F1
#
_cell.length_a   1.000
_cell.length_b   1.000
_cell.length_c   1.000
_cell.angle_alpha   90.00
_cell.angle_beta   90.00
_cell.angle_gamma   90.00
#
_symmetry.space_group_name_H-M   'P 1'
#
loop_
_entity.id
_entity.type
_entity.pdbx_description
1 polymer ?
#
loop_
_entity_poly.entity_id
_entity_poly.type
_entity_poly.pdbx_seq_one_letter_code
_entity_poly.pdbx_strand_id
1 'polypeptide(L)' 'MEWPIWRAFWELSTERGVGMGPGPIPISAIRKEGQALGLQEQFFKPIVRAMDNAYLSHVTGKEKTFSREMMRKG' A
#
# COMPACT_ATOMS: atom_id res chain seq x y z
N MET A 1 -22.31 1.15 3.90
CA MET A 1 -21.40 0.54 4.90
C MET A 1 -19.99 0.82 4.42
N GLU A 2 -19.27 1.71 5.10
CA GLU A 2 -17.88 2.02 4.74
C GLU A 2 -16.98 0.92 5.30
N TRP A 3 -16.02 0.45 4.50
CA TRP A 3 -15.12 -0.62 4.91
C TRP A 3 -14.04 -0.02 5.82
N PRO A 4 -13.87 -0.47 7.07
CA PRO A 4 -12.93 0.15 8.02
C PRO A 4 -11.49 0.16 7.50
N ILE A 5 -11.10 -0.86 6.74
CA ILE A 5 -9.78 -0.95 6.11
C ILE A 5 -9.60 0.08 4.99
N TRP A 6 -10.67 0.38 4.25
CA TRP A 6 -10.65 1.41 3.21
C TRP A 6 -10.40 2.80 3.81
N ARG A 7 -11.11 3.14 4.89
CA ARG A 7 -10.89 4.38 5.63
C ARG A 7 -9.48 4.45 6.18
N ALA A 8 -9.03 3.38 6.81
CA ALA A 8 -7.69 3.30 7.40
C ALA A 8 -6.59 3.56 6.36
N PHE A 9 -6.74 3.03 5.15
CA PHE A 9 -5.80 3.31 4.05
C PHE A 9 -5.72 4.80 3.70
N TRP A 10 -6.85 5.52 3.67
CA TRP A 10 -6.87 6.96 3.39
C TRP A 10 -6.18 7.76 4.50
N GLU A 11 -6.48 7.45 5.76
CA GLU A 11 -5.84 8.11 6.91
C GLU A 11 -4.33 7.85 6.94
N LEU A 12 -3.93 6.58 6.82
CA LEU A 12 -2.52 6.17 6.78
C LEU A 12 -1.75 6.75 5.59
N SER A 13 -2.44 7.12 4.51
CA SER A 13 -1.79 7.75 3.36
C SER A 13 -1.22 9.13 3.69
N THR A 14 -1.67 9.77 4.78
CA THR A 14 -1.08 11.02 5.28
C THR A 14 0.25 10.82 6.00
N GLU A 15 0.52 9.60 6.50
CA GLU A 15 1.76 9.24 7.19
C GLU A 15 2.87 8.78 6.22
N ARG A 16 2.62 8.80 4.92
CA ARG A 16 3.61 8.44 3.90
C ARG A 16 4.81 9.36 3.98
N GLY A 17 6.00 8.79 3.83
CA GLY A 17 7.22 9.58 3.66
C GLY A 17 7.14 10.43 2.38
N VAL A 18 7.54 11.70 2.51
CA VAL A 18 7.62 12.67 1.41
C VAL A 18 9.09 12.81 0.99
N GLY A 19 9.37 12.65 -0.31
CA GLY A 19 10.71 12.75 -0.91
C GLY A 19 10.61 13.12 -2.40
N MET A 20 11.44 12.54 -3.29
CA MET A 20 11.30 12.69 -4.76
C MET A 20 10.03 12.03 -5.34
N GLY A 21 9.11 11.60 -4.48
CA GLY A 21 7.85 10.93 -4.77
C GLY A 21 7.25 10.33 -3.49
N PRO A 22 5.97 9.93 -3.49
CA PRO A 22 5.35 9.29 -2.33
C PRO A 22 6.04 7.94 -2.04
N GLY A 23 6.46 7.75 -0.79
CA GLY A 23 6.96 6.48 -0.29
C GLY A 23 5.84 5.53 0.18
N PRO A 24 6.19 4.27 0.52
CA PRO A 24 5.24 3.35 1.16
C PRO A 24 4.79 3.87 2.52
N ILE A 25 3.59 3.47 2.94
CA ILE A 25 3.10 3.75 4.29
C ILE A 25 4.04 3.05 5.29
N PRO A 26 4.51 3.73 6.36
CA PRO A 26 5.33 3.11 7.39
C PRO A 26 4.66 1.89 8.02
N ILE A 27 5.41 0.79 8.17
CA ILE A 27 4.90 -0.45 8.77
C ILE A 27 4.42 -0.23 10.22
N SER A 28 5.10 0.66 10.96
CA SER A 28 4.71 1.07 12.32
C SER A 28 3.32 1.69 12.35
N ALA A 29 2.98 2.54 11.37
CA ALA A 29 1.67 3.18 11.24
C ALA A 29 0.58 2.13 10.96
N ILE A 30 0.82 1.23 9.99
CA ILE A 30 -0.09 0.13 9.66
C ILE A 30 -0.37 -0.75 10.90
N ARG A 31 0.66 -1.08 11.69
CA ARG A 31 0.48 -1.88 12.91
C ARG A 31 -0.36 -1.15 13.95
N LYS A 32 -0.07 0.13 14.19
CA LYS A 32 -0.79 0.97 15.16
C LYS A 32 -2.27 1.09 14.79
N GLU A 33 -2.57 1.33 13.53
CA GLU A 33 -3.95 1.47 13.05
C GLU A 33 -4.72 0.15 13.10
N GLY A 34 -4.09 -0.97 12.72
CA GLY A 34 -4.68 -2.29 12.87
C GLY A 34 -5.05 -2.61 14.33
N GLN A 35 -4.17 -2.26 15.27
CA GLN A 35 -4.44 -2.37 16.71
C GLN A 35 -5.59 -1.47 17.15
N ALA A 36 -5.65 -0.22 16.70
CA ALA A 36 -6.72 0.73 17.03
C ALA A 36 -8.10 0.24 16.55
N LEU A 37 -8.14 -0.44 15.41
CA LEU A 37 -9.36 -1.03 14.83
C LEU A 37 -9.70 -2.41 15.40
N GLY A 38 -8.88 -2.97 16.31
CA GLY A 38 -9.05 -4.33 16.84
C GLY A 38 -8.86 -5.43 15.78
N LEU A 39 -8.18 -5.13 14.68
CA LEU A 39 -7.92 -6.05 13.58
C LEU A 39 -6.59 -6.78 13.78
N GLN A 40 -6.59 -8.09 13.54
CA GLN A 40 -5.35 -8.86 13.63
C GLN A 40 -4.38 -8.45 12.52
N GLU A 41 -3.11 -8.23 12.87
CA GLU A 41 -2.06 -7.77 11.94
C GLU A 41 -1.97 -8.66 10.70
N GLN A 42 -2.13 -9.98 10.87
CA GLN A 42 -2.07 -10.96 9.76
C GLN A 42 -3.13 -10.73 8.67
N PHE A 43 -4.25 -10.07 8.99
CA PHE A 43 -5.31 -9.76 8.03
C PHE A 43 -5.24 -8.30 7.57
N PHE A 44 -5.03 -7.37 8.50
CA PHE A 44 -5.02 -5.94 8.20
C PHE A 44 -3.81 -5.53 7.33
N LYS A 45 -2.61 -5.94 7.74
CA LYS A 45 -1.36 -5.55 7.09
C LYS A 45 -1.30 -5.92 5.60
N PRO A 46 -1.60 -7.17 5.17
CA PRO A 46 -1.50 -7.51 3.74
C PRO A 46 -2.50 -6.73 2.89
N ILE A 47 -3.71 -6.45 3.39
CA ILE A 47 -4.72 -5.70 2.64
C ILE A 47 -4.27 -4.25 2.45
N VAL A 48 -3.87 -3.57 3.52
CA VAL A 48 -3.36 -2.18 3.43
C VAL A 48 -2.14 -2.10 2.52
N ARG A 49 -1.20 -3.06 2.61
CA ARG A 49 -0.03 -3.11 1.72
C ARG A 49 -0.38 -3.34 0.24
N ALA A 50 -1.41 -4.13 -0.05
CA ALA A 50 -1.86 -4.33 -1.42
C ALA A 50 -2.43 -3.04 -2.02
N MET A 51 -3.25 -2.32 -1.24
CA MET A 51 -3.76 -1.00 -1.61
C MET A 51 -2.63 0.02 -1.78
N ASP A 52 -1.67 0.00 -0.87
CA ASP A 52 -0.48 0.84 -0.89
C ASP A 52 0.32 0.68 -2.17
N ASN A 53 0.59 -0.57 -2.55
CA ASN A 53 1.29 -0.90 -3.78
C ASN A 53 0.53 -0.47 -5.04
N ALA A 54 -0.80 -0.61 -5.05
CA ALA A 54 -1.63 -0.19 -6.17
C ALA A 54 -1.57 1.34 -6.34
N TYR A 55 -1.69 2.09 -5.24
CA TYR A 55 -1.53 3.55 -5.24
C TYR A 55 -0.14 3.96 -5.75
N LEU A 56 0.93 3.37 -5.20
CA LEU A 56 2.30 3.66 -5.61
C LEU A 56 2.53 3.36 -7.10
N SER A 57 2.01 2.25 -7.61
CA SER A 57 2.13 1.90 -9.03
C SER A 57 1.42 2.93 -9.93
N HIS A 58 0.24 3.39 -9.52
CA HIS A 58 -0.51 4.42 -10.24
C HIS A 58 0.23 5.76 -10.25
N VAL A 59 0.69 6.24 -9.09
CA VAL A 59 1.30 7.58 -8.97
C VAL A 59 2.74 7.65 -9.46
N THR A 60 3.49 6.56 -9.43
CA THR A 60 4.88 6.54 -9.92
C THR A 60 4.99 6.22 -11.41
N GLY A 61 3.86 5.97 -12.10
CA GLY A 61 3.84 5.58 -13.52
C GLY A 61 4.55 4.25 -13.80
N LYS A 62 4.97 3.51 -12.76
CA LYS A 62 5.49 2.16 -12.88
C LYS A 62 4.32 1.18 -12.97
N GLU A 63 3.56 1.26 -14.05
CA GLU A 63 3.11 -0.01 -14.60
C GLU A 63 4.40 -0.81 -14.85
N LYS A 64 4.55 -1.96 -14.20
CA LYS A 64 5.51 -2.95 -14.70
C LYS A 64 4.96 -3.36 -16.06
N THR A 65 5.26 -2.59 -17.10
CA THR A 65 5.19 -3.08 -18.46
C THR A 65 6.11 -4.30 -18.43
N PHE A 66 5.53 -5.49 -18.44
CA PHE A 66 6.28 -6.70 -18.74
C PHE A 66 6.77 -6.49 -20.16
N SER A 67 7.93 -5.84 -20.28
CA SER A 67 8.53 -5.58 -21.56
C SER A 67 8.74 -6.94 -22.22
N ARG A 68 8.33 -7.02 -23.49
CA ARG A 68 8.36 -8.23 -24.34
C ARG A 68 9.72 -8.95 -24.30
N GLU A 69 10.76 -8.24 -23.90
CA GLU A 69 12.13 -8.69 -23.69
C GLU A 69 12.30 -9.71 -22.54
N MET A 70 11.51 -9.61 -21.47
CA MET A 70 11.53 -10.61 -20.38
C MET A 70 10.84 -11.93 -20.75
N MET A 71 9.93 -11.93 -21.72
CA MET A 71 9.23 -13.14 -22.18
C MET A 71 10.03 -13.96 -23.21
N ARG A 72 11.18 -13.46 -23.68
CA ARG A 72 12.00 -14.11 -24.73
C ARG A 72 13.21 -14.89 -24.22
N LYS A 73 13.40 -14.97 -22.89
CA LYS A 73 14.49 -15.72 -22.24
C LYS A 73 13.98 -16.75 -21.22
N GLY A 74 12.87 -17.41 -21.54
CA GLY A 74 12.40 -18.63 -20.88
C GLY A 74 12.64 -19.83 -21.76
#